data_AF-A0A5N4AFS4-F1
#
_entry.id   AF-A0A5N4AFS4-F1
#
_cell.length_a   1.000
_cell.length_b   1.000
_cell.length_c   1.000
_cell.angle_alpha   90.00
_cell.angle_beta   90.00
_cell.angle_gamma   90.00
#
_symmetry.space_group_name_H-M   'P 1'
#
loop_
_entity.id
_entity.type
_entity.pdbx_description
1 polymer ?
#
loop_
_entity_poly.entity_id
_entity_poly.type
_entity_poly.pdbx_seq_one_letter_code
_entity_poly.pdbx_strand_id
1 'polypeptide(L)'
;MVFSFLTRIKSINVLCSQKMTTMIPHEITLPFDKATFGMGCFWANDALFGATQGVLRTRVGYSGGKMLNPTYRNIMDHTEVIEIHYDPTAITYQQLLELFWNNHEYGLTTKIKRQYASLILYHNNGQRSTAEDSLEQERLKHKEEMCTEIKPAAIFYPAEDYHQKYRLQQHPQLCKALMLNSQLLQDSHVAARLNGYVAGVGSVVRLNEDLKTFGLPDNLVEYVRKVHQVNKESGLYC
;
A
#
# COMPACT_ATOMS: atom_id res chain seq x y z
N MET A 1 43.71 49.56 46.12
CA MET A 1 42.44 49.59 46.87
C MET A 1 41.40 48.88 45.98
N VAL A 2 41.47 47.56 45.84
CA VAL A 2 40.63 46.55 46.52
C VAL A 2 39.22 47.06 46.85
N PHE A 3 38.21 46.64 46.09
CA PHE A 3 36.91 46.23 46.62
C PHE A 3 36.27 45.19 45.69
N SER A 4 36.17 43.98 46.22
CA SER A 4 35.32 42.87 45.77
C SER A 4 33.93 43.09 46.36
N PHE A 5 32.85 42.86 45.60
CA PHE A 5 31.58 42.35 46.15
C PHE A 5 30.74 41.67 45.06
N LEU A 6 30.64 40.35 45.24
CA LEU A 6 29.62 39.35 44.92
C LEU A 6 28.29 39.73 44.22
N THR A 7 27.83 38.69 43.49
CA THR A 7 26.44 38.21 43.23
C THR A 7 25.55 38.96 42.24
N ARG A 8 25.23 38.29 41.11
CA ARG A 8 24.00 37.47 40.94
C ARG A 8 23.97 36.82 39.54
N ILE A 9 24.27 35.53 39.47
CA ILE A 9 23.92 34.70 38.31
C ILE A 9 22.40 34.55 38.32
N LYS A 10 21.69 35.16 37.38
CA LYS A 10 20.31 34.80 37.07
C LYS A 10 20.33 33.84 35.88
N SER A 11 20.37 32.55 36.21
CA SER A 11 19.98 31.47 35.32
C SER A 11 18.51 31.70 34.95
N ILE A 12 18.24 32.09 33.70
CA ILE A 12 16.91 31.93 33.12
C ILE A 12 16.98 30.64 32.31
N ASN A 13 16.62 29.55 33.00
CA ASN A 13 16.20 28.32 32.36
C ASN A 13 14.92 28.63 31.58
N VAL A 14 15.06 28.97 30.29
CA VAL A 14 13.97 28.73 29.35
C VAL A 14 14.02 27.24 29.06
N LEU A 15 13.26 26.48 29.84
CA LEU A 15 12.88 25.11 29.49
C LEU A 15 12.11 25.17 28.18
N CYS A 16 12.83 25.04 27.07
CA CYS A 16 12.26 24.74 25.78
C CYS A 16 11.78 23.28 25.86
N SER A 17 10.56 23.07 26.36
CA SER A 17 9.83 21.83 26.14
C SER A 17 9.37 21.83 24.68
N GLN A 18 10.30 21.64 23.75
CA GLN A 18 9.95 21.04 22.46
C GLN A 18 9.43 19.66 22.80
N LYS A 19 8.09 19.50 22.79
CA LYS A 19 7.51 18.17 22.57
C LYS A 19 8.16 17.69 21.28
N MET A 20 9.07 16.72 21.37
CA MET A 20 9.50 15.96 20.20
C MET A 20 8.26 15.23 19.72
N THR A 21 7.50 15.88 18.84
CA THR A 21 6.47 15.20 18.06
C THR A 21 7.23 14.18 17.23
N THR A 22 7.05 12.89 17.53
CA THR A 22 7.63 11.80 16.75
C THR A 22 7.21 12.00 15.30
N MET A 23 8.16 12.38 14.43
CA MET A 23 7.88 12.57 13.01
C MET A 23 7.54 11.24 12.38
N ILE A 24 6.37 11.15 11.74
CA ILE A 24 5.92 9.93 11.07
C ILE A 24 6.65 9.84 9.73
N PRO A 25 7.34 8.73 9.43
CA PRO A 25 8.17 8.60 8.24
C PRO A 25 7.31 8.26 7.01
N HIS A 26 6.50 9.20 6.54
CA HIS A 26 5.63 9.00 5.39
C HIS A 26 6.40 8.72 4.09
N GLU A 27 7.53 9.41 3.91
CA GLU A 27 8.32 9.36 2.68
C GLU A 27 9.40 8.29 2.74
N ILE A 28 9.63 7.65 1.60
CA ILE A 28 10.79 6.79 1.35
C ILE A 28 11.50 7.34 0.13
N THR A 29 12.82 7.59 0.25
CA THR A 29 13.67 8.12 -0.83
C THR A 29 14.44 7.03 -1.58
N LEU A 30 14.12 5.76 -1.35
CA LEU A 30 14.73 4.64 -2.06
C LEU A 30 14.34 4.67 -3.55
N PRO A 31 15.26 4.32 -4.46
CA PRO A 31 14.89 3.99 -5.84
C PRO A 31 13.83 2.90 -5.85
N PHE A 32 12.89 2.99 -6.79
CA PHE A 32 11.79 2.03 -6.89
C PHE A 32 11.48 1.71 -8.35
N ASP A 33 10.95 0.52 -8.55
CA ASP A 33 10.29 0.11 -9.78
C ASP A 33 8.76 0.12 -9.57
N LYS A 34 8.01 0.11 -10.67
CA LYS A 34 6.54 0.10 -10.67
C LYS A 34 5.99 -1.22 -11.19
N ALA A 35 4.94 -1.72 -10.56
CA ALA A 35 4.10 -2.79 -11.07
C ALA A 35 2.63 -2.32 -11.07
N THR A 36 1.83 -2.77 -12.05
CA THR A 36 0.42 -2.41 -12.11
C THR A 36 -0.44 -3.62 -12.46
N PHE A 37 -1.40 -3.93 -11.59
CA PHE A 37 -2.25 -5.11 -11.71
C PHE A 37 -3.73 -4.79 -11.52
N GLY A 38 -4.60 -5.43 -12.30
CA GLY A 38 -6.04 -5.55 -12.06
C GLY A 38 -6.35 -6.95 -11.57
N MET A 39 -6.98 -7.04 -10.39
CA MET A 39 -7.20 -8.29 -9.66
C MET A 39 -8.59 -8.27 -9.01
N GLY A 40 -9.60 -7.80 -9.74
CA GLY A 40 -10.91 -7.51 -9.15
C GLY A 40 -10.92 -6.25 -8.29
N CYS A 41 -11.69 -6.24 -7.20
CA CYS A 41 -11.83 -5.08 -6.32
C CYS A 41 -10.48 -4.67 -5.71
N PHE A 42 -10.06 -3.44 -5.97
CA PHE A 42 -8.72 -2.97 -5.59
C PHE A 42 -8.50 -2.76 -4.08
N TRP A 43 -9.53 -2.84 -3.22
CA TRP A 43 -9.39 -2.59 -1.78
C TRP A 43 -8.66 -3.72 -1.06
N ALA A 44 -8.95 -4.98 -1.44
CA ALA A 44 -8.22 -6.13 -0.95
C ALA A 44 -6.78 -6.11 -1.47
N ASN A 45 -6.59 -5.73 -2.72
CA ASN A 45 -5.28 -5.62 -3.37
C ASN A 45 -4.41 -4.56 -2.67
N ASP A 46 -4.96 -3.38 -2.35
CA ASP A 46 -4.25 -2.32 -1.62
C ASP A 46 -3.81 -2.76 -0.21
N ALA A 47 -4.61 -3.62 0.45
CA ALA A 47 -4.24 -4.20 1.73
C ALA A 47 -3.17 -5.28 1.59
N LEU A 48 -3.30 -6.18 0.60
CA LEU A 48 -2.32 -7.24 0.29
C LEU A 48 -0.94 -6.64 0.06
N PHE A 49 -0.80 -5.86 -1.00
CA PHE A 49 0.49 -5.31 -1.42
C PHE A 49 1.00 -4.27 -0.42
N GLY A 50 0.08 -3.52 0.22
CA GLY A 50 0.44 -2.55 1.25
C GLY A 50 1.18 -3.16 2.44
N ALA A 51 0.89 -4.41 2.82
CA ALA A 51 1.59 -5.14 3.88
C ALA A 51 2.77 -6.02 3.38
N THR A 52 2.99 -6.13 2.06
CA THR A 52 4.07 -6.94 1.50
C THR A 52 5.44 -6.28 1.71
N GLN A 53 6.40 -7.02 2.28
CA GLN A 53 7.78 -6.56 2.43
C GLN A 53 8.41 -6.25 1.07
N GLY A 54 9.18 -5.16 1.00
CA GLY A 54 9.75 -4.64 -0.25
C GLY A 54 8.80 -3.73 -1.04
N VAL A 55 7.48 -3.78 -0.82
CA VAL A 55 6.57 -2.75 -1.35
C VAL A 55 6.73 -1.47 -0.55
N LEU A 56 6.90 -0.34 -1.22
CA LEU A 56 7.15 0.96 -0.61
C LEU A 56 5.85 1.76 -0.48
N ARG A 57 5.04 1.83 -1.54
CA ARG A 57 3.72 2.48 -1.53
C ARG A 57 2.79 1.84 -2.55
N THR A 58 1.50 2.04 -2.36
CA THR A 58 0.44 1.52 -3.23
C THR A 58 -0.56 2.64 -3.53
N ARG A 59 -1.11 2.63 -4.74
CA ARG A 59 -2.18 3.54 -5.17
C ARG A 59 -3.23 2.75 -5.91
N VAL A 60 -4.49 2.99 -5.62
CA VAL A 60 -5.59 2.39 -6.38
C VAL A 60 -6.11 3.35 -7.45
N GLY A 61 -6.57 2.82 -8.57
CA GLY A 61 -6.95 3.63 -9.71
C GLY A 61 -7.60 2.85 -10.83
N TYR A 62 -7.68 3.51 -11.98
CA TYR A 62 -8.28 3.00 -13.20
C TYR A 62 -7.26 3.03 -14.33
N SER A 63 -7.10 1.91 -15.03
CA SER A 63 -6.25 1.83 -16.23
C SER A 63 -6.65 0.68 -17.15
N GLY A 64 -5.90 0.52 -18.24
CA GLY A 64 -6.11 -0.51 -19.26
C GLY A 64 -7.19 -0.18 -20.30
N GLY A 65 -7.95 0.90 -20.11
CA GLY A 65 -8.87 1.47 -21.09
C GLY A 65 -8.22 2.55 -21.96
N LYS A 66 -8.96 3.04 -22.96
CA LYS A 66 -8.56 4.13 -23.86
C LYS A 66 -9.26 5.45 -23.54
N MET A 67 -10.41 5.41 -22.86
CA MET A 67 -11.15 6.63 -22.55
C MET A 67 -10.41 7.48 -21.50
N LEU A 68 -10.62 8.80 -21.52
CA LEU A 68 -9.92 9.71 -20.63
C LEU A 68 -10.74 10.02 -19.37
N ASN A 69 -10.06 10.25 -18.25
CA ASN A 69 -10.65 10.70 -16.98
C ASN A 69 -11.81 9.81 -16.46
N PRO A 70 -11.60 8.49 -16.29
CA PRO A 70 -12.57 7.62 -15.62
C PRO A 70 -12.82 8.08 -14.18
N THR A 71 -14.03 7.80 -13.69
CA THR A 71 -14.41 7.93 -12.27
C THR A 71 -15.07 6.64 -11.82
N TYR A 72 -15.23 6.42 -10.51
CA TYR A 72 -15.89 5.19 -10.04
C TYR A 72 -17.30 5.00 -10.63
N ARG A 73 -18.05 6.10 -10.77
CA ARG A 73 -19.42 6.09 -11.34
C ARG A 73 -19.43 5.91 -12.85
N ASN A 74 -18.30 6.15 -13.52
CA ASN A 74 -18.16 6.03 -14.96
C ASN A 74 -16.74 5.55 -15.31
N ILE A 75 -16.47 4.27 -15.05
CA ILE A 75 -15.16 3.66 -15.28
C ILE A 75 -14.87 3.42 -16.77
N MET A 76 -15.92 3.43 -17.61
CA MET A 76 -15.83 3.23 -19.06
C MET A 76 -15.20 1.88 -19.42
N ASP A 77 -14.10 1.89 -20.17
CA ASP A 77 -13.37 0.71 -20.61
C ASP A 77 -12.15 0.37 -19.73
N HIS A 78 -12.01 1.06 -18.59
CA HIS A 78 -10.95 0.81 -17.63
C HIS A 78 -11.29 -0.33 -16.65
N THR A 79 -10.23 -0.83 -16.04
CA THR A 79 -10.24 -1.83 -14.98
C THR A 79 -9.76 -1.17 -13.69
N GLU A 80 -10.30 -1.58 -12.55
CA GLU A 80 -9.74 -1.26 -11.24
C GLU A 80 -8.36 -1.89 -11.12
N VAL A 81 -7.35 -1.05 -10.93
CA VAL A 81 -5.96 -1.48 -10.83
C VAL A 81 -5.33 -0.94 -9.55
N ILE A 82 -4.30 -1.64 -9.10
CA ILE A 82 -3.35 -1.16 -8.11
C ILE A 82 -2.03 -0.86 -8.81
N GLU A 83 -1.47 0.31 -8.56
CA GLU A 83 -0.07 0.63 -8.85
C GLU A 83 0.77 0.46 -7.59
N ILE A 84 1.85 -0.29 -7.72
CA ILE A 84 2.73 -0.69 -6.63
C ILE A 84 4.10 -0.12 -6.94
N HIS A 85 4.64 0.65 -6.01
CA HIS A 85 6.04 1.03 -6.03
C HIS A 85 6.78 0.10 -5.09
N TYR A 86 7.81 -0.58 -5.59
CA TYR A 86 8.56 -1.57 -4.83
C TYR A 86 10.06 -1.37 -4.99
N ASP A 87 10.80 -1.77 -3.96
CA ASP A 87 12.26 -1.83 -3.98
C ASP A 87 12.68 -3.15 -4.67
N PRO A 88 13.26 -3.08 -5.90
CA PRO A 88 13.65 -4.28 -6.63
C PRO A 88 14.79 -5.07 -5.97
N THR A 89 15.47 -4.48 -4.98
CA THR A 89 16.51 -5.17 -4.18
C THR A 89 15.92 -5.99 -3.03
N ALA A 90 14.68 -5.69 -2.63
CA ALA A 90 13.98 -6.35 -1.53
C ALA A 90 12.89 -7.32 -2.01
N ILE A 91 12.23 -7.02 -3.12
CA ILE A 91 11.22 -7.89 -3.75
C ILE A 91 11.32 -7.82 -5.27
N THR A 92 11.25 -8.97 -5.92
CA THR A 92 11.31 -9.06 -7.38
C THR A 92 9.93 -8.94 -8.01
N TYR A 93 9.88 -8.55 -9.29
CA TYR A 93 8.64 -8.55 -10.05
C TYR A 93 8.00 -9.96 -10.14
N GLN A 94 8.81 -11.02 -10.20
CA GLN A 94 8.33 -12.40 -10.17
C GLN A 94 7.57 -12.72 -8.87
N GLN A 95 8.07 -12.28 -7.72
CA GLN A 95 7.38 -12.47 -6.44
C GLN A 95 6.07 -11.65 -6.36
N LEU A 96 6.03 -10.47 -6.99
CA LEU A 96 4.78 -9.72 -7.11
C LEU A 96 3.76 -10.45 -8.00
N LEU A 97 4.21 -11.12 -9.08
CA LEU A 97 3.35 -11.98 -9.90
C LEU A 97 2.87 -13.21 -9.14
N GLU A 98 3.70 -13.83 -8.30
CA GLU A 98 3.25 -14.92 -7.44
C GLU A 98 2.13 -14.47 -6.48
N LEU A 99 2.23 -13.26 -5.92
CA LEU A 99 1.13 -12.69 -5.14
C LEU A 99 -0.12 -12.43 -6.00
N PHE A 100 0.07 -11.93 -7.22
CA PHE A 100 -1.01 -11.75 -8.19
C PHE A 100 -1.77 -13.06 -8.44
N TRP A 101 -1.08 -14.12 -8.85
CA TRP A 101 -1.69 -15.41 -9.19
C TRP A 101 -2.36 -16.10 -7.99
N ASN A 102 -1.82 -15.95 -6.78
CA ASN A 102 -2.35 -16.63 -5.59
C ASN A 102 -3.55 -15.93 -4.92
N ASN A 103 -3.91 -14.70 -5.31
CA ASN A 103 -4.85 -13.87 -4.54
C ASN A 103 -6.03 -13.30 -5.37
N HIS A 104 -6.34 -13.83 -6.55
CA HIS A 104 -7.58 -13.46 -7.25
C HIS A 104 -8.04 -14.54 -8.24
N GLU A 105 -9.30 -14.43 -8.68
CA GLU A 105 -9.86 -15.24 -9.76
C GLU A 105 -9.49 -14.66 -11.12
N TYR A 106 -8.93 -15.48 -12.00
CA TYR A 106 -8.46 -15.11 -13.34
C TYR A 106 -9.13 -15.90 -14.48
N GLY A 107 -10.04 -16.81 -14.15
CA GLY A 107 -10.70 -17.70 -15.10
C GLY A 107 -12.11 -17.27 -15.51
N LEU A 108 -12.68 -17.97 -16.49
CA LEU A 108 -14.07 -17.80 -16.94
C LEU A 108 -15.12 -18.41 -15.99
N THR A 109 -14.68 -19.02 -14.90
CA THR A 109 -15.52 -19.63 -13.87
C THR A 109 -16.60 -18.68 -13.37
N THR A 110 -16.34 -17.37 -13.38
CA THR A 110 -17.34 -16.33 -13.21
C THR A 110 -17.34 -15.32 -14.35
N LYS A 111 -18.49 -14.70 -14.62
CA LYS A 111 -18.59 -13.61 -15.59
C LYS A 111 -17.93 -12.35 -15.01
N ILE A 112 -16.66 -12.13 -15.35
CA ILE A 112 -15.91 -10.96 -14.88
C ILE A 112 -16.32 -9.71 -15.68
N LYS A 113 -16.73 -8.65 -14.99
CA LYS A 113 -16.96 -7.33 -15.60
C LYS A 113 -15.62 -6.71 -15.96
N ARG A 114 -15.56 -5.89 -17.02
CA ARG A 114 -14.33 -5.15 -17.41
C ARG A 114 -13.67 -4.42 -16.23
N GLN A 115 -14.48 -3.81 -15.37
CA GLN A 115 -14.06 -3.15 -14.13
C GLN A 115 -13.20 -4.06 -13.22
N TYR A 116 -13.44 -5.37 -13.21
CA TYR A 116 -12.81 -6.34 -12.31
C TYR A 116 -11.93 -7.35 -13.05
N ALA A 117 -11.54 -7.06 -14.30
CA ALA A 117 -10.73 -7.95 -15.12
C ALA A 117 -9.38 -8.30 -14.47
N SER A 118 -8.92 -9.53 -14.70
CA SER A 118 -7.55 -9.93 -14.44
C SER A 118 -6.64 -9.29 -15.50
N LEU A 119 -5.73 -8.40 -15.07
CA LEU A 119 -4.96 -7.55 -15.96
C LEU A 119 -3.54 -7.33 -15.40
N ILE A 120 -2.53 -7.50 -16.24
CA ILE A 120 -1.14 -7.15 -15.96
C ILE A 120 -0.73 -6.03 -16.92
N LEU A 121 -0.33 -4.89 -16.35
CA LEU A 121 0.15 -3.73 -17.10
C LEU A 121 1.67 -3.58 -16.91
N TYR A 122 2.46 -4.01 -17.91
CA TYR A 122 3.92 -4.01 -17.84
C TYR A 122 4.52 -2.63 -18.14
N HIS A 123 5.54 -2.23 -17.38
CA HIS A 123 6.23 -0.94 -17.53
C HIS A 123 7.50 -1.02 -18.38
N ASN A 124 7.99 -2.22 -18.69
CA ASN A 124 9.14 -2.45 -19.56
C ASN A 124 9.12 -3.88 -20.16
N ASN A 125 10.04 -4.15 -21.10
CA ASN A 125 10.14 -5.45 -21.77
C ASN A 125 10.52 -6.60 -20.83
N GLY A 126 11.27 -6.33 -19.76
CA GLY A 126 11.59 -7.34 -18.74
C GLY A 126 10.33 -7.82 -18.04
N GLN A 127 9.51 -6.89 -17.56
CA GLN A 127 8.20 -7.21 -16.96
C GLN A 127 7.27 -7.94 -17.92
N ARG A 128 7.28 -7.56 -19.21
CA ARG A 128 6.52 -8.26 -20.23
C ARG A 128 6.92 -9.74 -20.32
N SER A 129 8.21 -10.01 -20.53
CA SER A 129 8.72 -11.39 -20.64
C SER A 129 8.41 -12.19 -19.38
N THR A 130 8.72 -11.64 -18.20
CA THR A 130 8.46 -12.32 -16.92
C THR A 130 6.97 -12.59 -16.70
N ALA A 131 6.08 -11.65 -17.08
CA ALA A 131 4.64 -11.87 -16.97
C ALA A 131 4.15 -12.96 -17.93
N GLU A 132 4.57 -12.93 -19.19
CA GLU A 132 4.21 -13.94 -20.21
C GLU A 132 4.71 -15.34 -19.79
N ASP A 133 5.96 -15.44 -19.32
CA ASP A 133 6.54 -16.69 -18.82
C ASP A 133 5.78 -17.20 -17.58
N SER A 134 5.44 -16.31 -16.64
CA SER A 134 4.69 -16.69 -15.44
C SER A 134 3.29 -17.19 -15.76
N LEU A 135 2.59 -16.58 -16.72
CA LEU A 135 1.26 -17.00 -17.16
C LEU A 135 1.32 -18.40 -17.77
N GLU A 136 2.35 -18.70 -18.57
CA GLU A 136 2.53 -20.04 -19.13
C GLU A 136 2.76 -21.08 -18.03
N GLN A 137 3.57 -20.76 -17.01
CA GLN A 137 3.76 -21.66 -15.87
C GLN A 137 2.47 -21.90 -15.07
N GLU A 138 1.63 -20.88 -14.88
CA GLU A 138 0.35 -21.04 -14.19
C GLU A 138 -0.66 -21.87 -15.01
N ARG A 139 -0.68 -21.70 -16.34
CA ARG A 139 -1.51 -22.54 -17.23
C ARG A 139 -1.19 -24.03 -17.15
N LEU A 140 0.05 -24.39 -16.83
CA LEU A 140 0.43 -25.79 -16.62
C LEU A 140 -0.09 -26.35 -15.29
N LYS A 141 -0.35 -25.49 -14.29
CA LYS A 141 -0.83 -25.89 -12.96
C LYS A 141 -2.35 -25.94 -12.89
N HIS A 142 -3.02 -25.09 -13.65
CA HIS A 142 -4.47 -24.91 -13.61
C HIS A 142 -5.15 -25.52 -14.84
N LYS A 143 -6.27 -26.22 -14.62
CA LYS A 143 -7.06 -26.82 -15.71
C LYS A 143 -8.04 -25.84 -16.36
N GLU A 144 -8.25 -24.70 -15.72
CA GLU A 144 -9.21 -23.68 -16.14
C GLU A 144 -8.58 -22.71 -17.14
N GLU A 145 -9.40 -22.20 -18.05
CA GLU A 145 -8.95 -21.17 -18.99
C GLU A 145 -8.63 -19.88 -18.23
N MET A 146 -7.38 -19.42 -18.33
CA MET A 146 -6.93 -18.17 -17.73
C MET A 146 -7.10 -17.01 -18.72
N CYS A 147 -7.88 -16.00 -18.33
CA CYS A 147 -8.22 -14.83 -19.15
C CYS A 147 -7.42 -13.56 -18.80
N THR A 148 -6.32 -13.70 -18.06
CA THR A 148 -5.46 -12.56 -17.72
C THR A 148 -4.93 -11.87 -18.97
N GLU A 149 -5.21 -10.58 -19.09
CA GLU A 149 -4.66 -9.74 -20.15
C GLU A 149 -3.28 -9.23 -19.75
N ILE A 150 -2.27 -9.39 -20.63
CA ILE A 150 -0.95 -8.77 -20.46
C ILE A 150 -0.79 -7.66 -21.49
N LYS A 151 -0.67 -6.41 -21.05
CA LYS A 151 -0.68 -5.21 -21.90
C LYS A 151 0.38 -4.19 -21.44
N PRO A 152 0.88 -3.31 -22.33
CA PRO A 152 1.75 -2.23 -21.90
C PRO A 152 1.00 -1.30 -20.94
N ALA A 153 1.70 -0.78 -19.93
CA ALA A 153 1.15 0.21 -19.02
C ALA A 153 0.70 1.45 -19.78
N ALA A 154 -0.58 1.81 -19.58
CA ALA A 154 -1.19 3.02 -20.12
C ALA A 154 -1.21 4.11 -19.05
N ILE A 155 -1.98 5.18 -19.29
CA ILE A 155 -2.21 6.21 -18.29
C ILE A 155 -2.91 5.57 -17.07
N PHE A 156 -2.37 5.83 -15.90
CA PHE A 156 -2.99 5.49 -14.62
C PHE A 156 -3.76 6.70 -14.12
N TYR A 157 -5.06 6.52 -13.85
CA TYR A 157 -5.92 7.53 -13.24
C TYR A 157 -6.12 7.17 -11.77
N PRO A 158 -5.56 7.91 -10.81
CA PRO A 158 -5.82 7.67 -9.39
C PRO A 158 -7.32 7.69 -9.10
N ALA A 159 -7.79 6.69 -8.35
CA ALA A 159 -9.16 6.68 -7.87
C ALA A 159 -9.35 7.75 -6.78
N GLU A 160 -10.61 8.11 -6.53
CA GLU A 160 -11.00 9.10 -5.55
C GLU A 160 -10.48 8.76 -4.14
N ASP A 161 -10.26 9.78 -3.31
CA ASP A 161 -9.64 9.63 -1.98
C ASP A 161 -10.30 8.57 -1.10
N TYR A 162 -11.63 8.43 -1.17
CA TYR A 162 -12.36 7.45 -0.36
C TYR A 162 -12.05 5.99 -0.75
N HIS A 163 -11.41 5.73 -1.89
CA HIS A 163 -10.91 4.41 -2.27
C HIS A 163 -9.48 4.14 -1.79
N GLN A 164 -8.66 5.18 -1.59
CA GLN A 164 -7.25 5.05 -1.22
C GLN A 164 -7.10 4.57 0.22
N LYS A 165 -6.39 3.48 0.50
CA LYS A 165 -6.22 2.98 1.88
C LYS A 165 -7.56 2.76 2.58
N TYR A 166 -8.53 2.20 1.85
CA TYR A 166 -9.93 2.06 2.28
C TYR A 166 -10.08 1.44 3.67
N ARG A 167 -9.26 0.43 4.00
CA ARG A 167 -9.31 -0.26 5.31
C ARG A 167 -8.78 0.65 6.41
N LEU A 168 -7.68 1.36 6.18
CA LEU A 168 -7.14 2.34 7.12
C LEU A 168 -8.12 3.48 7.40
N GLN A 169 -8.85 3.96 6.39
CA GLN A 169 -9.83 5.05 6.55
C GLN A 169 -10.99 4.69 7.48
N GLN A 170 -11.25 3.41 7.75
CA GLN A 170 -12.23 2.96 8.75
C GLN A 170 -11.75 3.17 10.20
N HIS A 171 -10.52 3.68 10.40
CA HIS A 171 -9.92 3.95 11.69
C HIS A 171 -9.54 5.44 11.84
N PRO A 172 -10.51 6.35 12.04
CA PRO A 172 -10.28 7.80 12.01
C PRO A 172 -9.19 8.30 12.97
N GLN A 173 -9.01 7.65 14.12
CA GLN A 173 -7.97 7.96 15.08
C GLN A 173 -6.55 7.70 14.54
N LEU A 174 -6.37 6.68 13.69
CA LEU A 174 -5.10 6.42 13.02
C LEU A 174 -4.88 7.46 11.91
N CYS A 175 -5.89 7.74 11.09
CA CYS A 175 -5.80 8.78 10.05
C CYS A 175 -5.43 10.14 10.63
N LYS A 176 -6.02 10.51 11.76
CA LYS A 176 -5.70 11.75 12.49
C LYS A 176 -4.28 11.76 13.02
N ALA A 177 -3.82 10.67 13.63
CA ALA A 177 -2.46 10.56 14.14
C ALA A 177 -1.41 10.66 13.02
N LEU A 178 -1.70 10.05 11.88
CA LEU A 178 -0.90 10.08 10.65
C LEU A 178 -1.06 11.39 9.85
N MET A 179 -1.91 12.33 10.29
CA MET A 179 -2.20 13.58 9.58
C MET A 179 -2.55 13.37 8.09
N LEU A 180 -3.26 12.28 7.77
CA LEU A 180 -3.51 11.91 6.37
C LEU A 180 -4.33 12.99 5.65
N ASN A 181 -3.87 13.32 4.45
CA ASN A 181 -4.54 14.15 3.46
C ASN A 181 -4.55 13.39 2.12
N SER A 182 -5.15 13.98 1.08
CA SER A 182 -5.27 13.35 -0.25
C SER A 182 -3.94 12.86 -0.82
N GLN A 183 -2.84 13.61 -0.60
CA GLN A 183 -1.51 13.22 -1.05
C GLN A 183 -0.98 12.03 -0.25
N LEU A 184 -1.06 12.09 1.07
CA LEU A 184 -0.55 11.05 1.96
C LEU A 184 -1.35 9.73 1.84
N LEU A 185 -2.63 9.79 1.48
CA LEU A 185 -3.40 8.58 1.17
C LEU A 185 -2.81 7.79 -0.01
N GLN A 186 -2.18 8.49 -0.96
CA GLN A 186 -1.58 7.89 -2.15
C GLN A 186 -0.10 7.54 -1.95
N ASP A 187 0.64 8.35 -1.20
CA ASP A 187 2.11 8.28 -1.20
C ASP A 187 2.75 7.78 0.09
N SER A 188 2.01 7.75 1.20
CA SER A 188 2.57 7.38 2.50
C SER A 188 2.87 5.89 2.59
N HIS A 189 4.14 5.55 2.81
CA HIS A 189 4.58 4.19 3.10
C HIS A 189 3.90 3.62 4.35
N VAL A 190 3.86 4.43 5.42
CA VAL A 190 3.23 4.06 6.70
C VAL A 190 1.74 3.79 6.50
N ALA A 191 1.07 4.57 5.63
CA ALA A 191 -0.34 4.35 5.34
C ALA A 191 -0.56 3.04 4.59
N ALA A 192 0.28 2.73 3.59
CA ALA A 192 0.23 1.45 2.86
C ALA A 192 0.37 0.25 3.81
N ARG A 193 1.37 0.28 4.70
CA ARG A 193 1.57 -0.76 5.72
C ARG A 193 0.38 -0.89 6.66
N LEU A 194 -0.05 0.22 7.25
CA LEU A 194 -1.16 0.20 8.21
C LEU A 194 -2.48 -0.23 7.55
N ASN A 195 -2.73 0.10 6.28
CA ASN A 195 -3.90 -0.36 5.54
C ASN A 195 -3.96 -1.89 5.44
N GLY A 196 -2.82 -2.55 5.19
CA GLY A 196 -2.74 -4.01 5.21
C GLY A 196 -2.86 -4.59 6.62
N TYR A 197 -2.19 -3.98 7.62
CA TYR A 197 -2.22 -4.47 8.99
C TYR A 197 -3.59 -4.39 9.64
N VAL A 198 -4.31 -3.28 9.46
CA VAL A 198 -5.68 -3.20 9.98
C VAL A 198 -6.62 -4.14 9.22
N ALA A 199 -6.26 -4.65 8.05
CA ALA A 199 -7.00 -5.70 7.36
C ALA A 199 -6.63 -7.13 7.81
N GLY A 200 -5.65 -7.29 8.73
CA GLY A 200 -5.18 -8.59 9.20
C GLY A 200 -4.07 -9.22 8.33
N VAL A 201 -3.55 -8.49 7.34
CA VAL A 201 -2.50 -9.00 6.43
C VAL A 201 -1.13 -9.01 7.12
N GLY A 202 -0.28 -9.96 6.76
CA GLY A 202 1.11 -10.04 7.20
C GLY A 202 1.32 -10.81 8.52
N SER A 203 2.60 -10.97 8.87
CA SER A 203 3.01 -11.67 10.10
C SER A 203 3.02 -10.74 11.31
N VAL A 204 2.73 -11.29 12.49
CA VAL A 204 2.77 -10.55 13.76
C VAL A 204 4.18 -10.05 14.06
N VAL A 205 5.21 -10.82 13.67
CA VAL A 205 6.61 -10.43 13.81
C VAL A 205 6.88 -9.15 13.03
N ARG A 206 6.52 -9.13 11.73
CA ARG A 206 6.78 -7.98 10.88
C ARG A 206 5.99 -6.75 11.31
N LEU A 207 4.72 -6.93 11.64
CA LEU A 207 3.88 -5.87 12.22
C LEU A 207 4.58 -5.18 13.40
N ASN A 208 5.12 -5.97 14.33
CA ASN A 208 5.75 -5.45 15.53
C ASN A 208 7.09 -4.76 15.25
N GLU A 209 7.83 -5.16 14.22
CA GLU A 209 9.02 -4.44 13.76
C GLU A 209 8.64 -3.09 13.17
N ASP A 210 7.66 -3.06 12.27
CA ASP A 210 7.25 -1.85 11.56
C ASP A 210 6.63 -0.82 12.51
N LEU A 211 5.79 -1.25 13.46
CA LEU A 211 5.17 -0.35 14.45
C LEU A 211 6.18 0.40 15.33
N LYS A 212 7.39 -0.15 15.55
CA LYS A 212 8.46 0.55 16.29
C LYS A 212 8.99 1.76 15.52
N THR A 213 8.82 1.78 14.20
CA THR A 213 9.40 2.81 13.31
C THR A 213 8.38 3.88 12.92
N PHE A 214 7.09 3.62 13.05
CA PHE A 214 6.02 4.51 12.54
C PHE A 214 5.80 5.77 13.37
N GLY A 215 6.38 5.87 14.57
CA GLY A 215 6.22 7.05 15.43
C GLY A 215 4.80 7.22 15.99
N LEU A 216 4.01 6.15 16.03
CA LEU A 216 2.67 6.14 16.62
C LEU A 216 2.72 6.16 18.16
N PRO A 217 1.79 6.84 18.83
CA PRO A 217 1.58 6.70 20.28
C PRO A 217 1.31 5.25 20.70
N ASP A 218 1.79 4.85 21.89
CA ASP A 218 1.69 3.47 22.39
C ASP A 218 0.26 2.91 22.39
N ASN A 219 -0.72 3.75 22.73
CA ASN A 219 -2.14 3.34 22.72
C ASN A 219 -2.64 3.03 21.30
N LEU A 220 -2.12 3.70 20.27
CA LEU A 220 -2.45 3.41 18.87
C LEU A 220 -1.67 2.22 18.34
N VAL A 221 -0.42 2.02 18.79
CA VAL A 221 0.35 0.80 18.50
C VAL A 221 -0.40 -0.43 19.01
N GLU A 222 -0.88 -0.39 20.26
CA GLU A 222 -1.64 -1.50 20.85
C GLU A 222 -3.00 -1.70 20.16
N TYR A 223 -3.65 -0.60 19.76
CA TYR A 223 -4.85 -0.65 18.95
C TYR A 223 -4.63 -1.41 17.63
N VAL A 224 -3.56 -1.10 16.89
CA VAL A 224 -3.25 -1.77 15.61
C VAL A 224 -3.02 -3.26 15.84
N ARG A 225 -2.27 -3.66 16.88
CA ARG A 225 -2.06 -5.09 17.22
C ARG A 225 -3.37 -5.82 17.44
N LYS A 226 -4.28 -5.23 18.22
CA LYS A 226 -5.58 -5.83 18.51
C LYS A 226 -6.42 -5.97 17.24
N VAL A 227 -6.50 -4.93 16.42
CA VAL A 227 -7.26 -4.96 15.15
C VAL A 227 -6.69 -6.00 14.19
N HIS A 228 -5.36 -6.05 14.03
CA HIS A 228 -4.69 -7.03 13.19
C HIS A 228 -5.04 -8.46 13.60
N GLN A 229 -4.94 -8.78 14.90
CA GLN A 229 -5.25 -10.10 15.41
C GLN A 229 -6.72 -10.49 15.13
N VAL A 230 -7.66 -9.60 15.44
CA VAL A 230 -9.11 -9.84 15.23
C VAL A 230 -9.42 -10.07 13.75
N ASN A 231 -8.87 -9.23 12.86
CA ASN A 231 -9.16 -9.32 11.44
C ASN A 231 -8.45 -10.48 10.74
N LYS A 232 -7.29 -10.90 11.26
CA LYS A 232 -6.60 -12.10 10.81
C LYS A 232 -7.38 -13.37 11.18
N GLU A 233 -7.93 -13.44 12.39
CA GLU A 233 -8.75 -14.57 12.85
C GLU A 233 -10.10 -14.65 12.13
N SER A 234 -10.71 -13.52 11.80
CA SER A 234 -12.00 -13.49 11.10
C SER A 234 -11.87 -13.76 9.60
N GLY A 235 -10.66 -13.87 9.06
CA GLY A 235 -10.42 -14.03 7.63
C GLY A 235 -10.91 -12.83 6.82
N LEU A 236 -10.98 -11.62 7.39
CA LEU A 236 -11.50 -10.43 6.69
C LEU A 236 -10.76 -10.12 5.37
N TYR A 237 -9.52 -10.61 5.27
CA TYR A 237 -8.68 -10.52 4.09
C TYR A 237 -8.87 -11.68 3.09
N CYS A 238 -9.22 -12.88 3.57
CA CYS A 238 -9.28 -14.12 2.79
C CYS A 238 -10.67 -14.38 2.19
#